data_AF-A0A3M2BG09-F1
#
_entry.id   AF-A0A3M2BG09-F1
#
_cell.length_a   1.000
_cell.length_b   1.000
_cell.length_c   1.000
_cell.angle_alpha   90.00
_cell.angle_beta   90.00
_cell.angle_gamma   90.00
#
_symmetry.space_group_name_H-M   'P 1'
#
loop_
_entity.id
_entity.type
_entity.pdbx_description
1 polymer ?
#
loop_
_entity_poly.entity_id
_entity_poly.type
_entity_poly.pdbx_seq_one_letter_code
_entity_poly.pdbx_strand_id
1 'polypeptide(L)'
;MSIAIDHQDLMPTLIKEIRREALGDEADASPPGQAPAEKAETDDIDVAEDSAQPGPEPAGMADETDDDVIPLAPEDQTDDEALRQCPVCFHRYPPSVGTCANCGFDEKVGIQSSRFLEHSRHPPKGHYGLHEHASKSFACPSCGYDMTGAMSLKCPECGHIMPTRTQLMREELARQTEYESYHTPAVFLAIGLVGLLILGLIQWGWPSLVVLPTVLLAQVTSGMIVMYLCMFFWIGFDAPFKLNLLRLSAASAASLLAGLIGVWALGSLLGTGVFLIAYLILFLHLLDFEFVDAAAIAILTLILGMFALLIVPGFIQLFI
;
A
#
# COMPACT_ATOMS: atom_id res chain seq x y z
N MET A 1 14.57 -26.72 -0.43
CA MET A 1 14.60 -25.80 -1.58
C MET A 1 13.72 -24.61 -1.25
N SER A 2 14.34 -23.53 -0.80
CA SER A 2 13.74 -22.22 -0.59
C SER A 2 14.84 -21.23 -0.94
N ILE A 3 14.65 -20.43 -1.98
CA ILE A 3 15.58 -19.37 -2.35
C ILE A 3 15.23 -18.19 -1.45
N ALA A 4 16.07 -17.95 -0.43
CA ALA A 4 16.03 -16.71 0.31
C ALA A 4 16.68 -15.65 -0.58
N ILE A 5 15.87 -14.71 -1.09
CA ILE A 5 16.37 -13.48 -1.68
C ILE A 5 16.55 -12.51 -0.51
N ASP A 6 17.80 -12.13 -0.25
CA ASP A 6 18.15 -11.27 0.88
C ASP A 6 17.67 -9.84 0.61
N HIS A 7 16.73 -9.37 1.44
CA HIS A 7 16.02 -8.11 1.26
C HIS A 7 16.93 -6.88 1.47
N GLN A 8 18.17 -7.08 1.93
CA GLN A 8 19.14 -6.01 2.20
C GLN A 8 19.84 -5.45 0.96
N ASP A 9 19.84 -6.16 -0.18
CA ASP A 9 20.53 -5.71 -1.41
C ASP A 9 19.64 -4.91 -2.38
N LEU A 10 18.32 -4.86 -2.18
CA LEU A 10 17.40 -4.21 -3.11
C LEU A 10 17.18 -2.71 -2.86
N MET A 11 17.39 -2.24 -1.63
CA MET A 11 17.07 -0.85 -1.25
C MET A 11 18.11 0.20 -1.71
N PRO A 12 19.43 -0.06 -1.73
CA PRO A 12 20.41 0.95 -2.14
C PRO A 12 20.36 1.27 -3.65
N THR A 13 19.97 0.30 -4.49
CA THR A 13 19.82 0.42 -5.94
C THR A 13 18.57 1.20 -6.32
N LEU A 14 17.45 0.97 -5.63
CA LEU A 14 16.20 1.71 -5.83
C LEU A 14 16.32 3.20 -5.46
N ILE A 15 17.06 3.53 -4.40
CA ILE A 15 17.29 4.92 -3.98
C ILE A 15 18.21 5.66 -4.96
N LYS A 16 19.16 4.97 -5.59
CA LYS A 16 20.04 5.57 -6.61
C LYS A 16 19.30 5.84 -7.92
N GLU A 17 18.39 4.97 -8.35
CA GLU A 17 17.62 5.18 -9.58
C GLU A 17 16.58 6.30 -9.43
N ILE A 18 15.89 6.39 -8.28
CA ILE A 18 14.94 7.49 -7.99
C ILE A 18 15.65 8.84 -7.91
N ARG A 19 16.85 8.90 -7.31
CA ARG A 19 17.65 10.14 -7.26
C ARG A 19 18.19 10.54 -8.64
N ARG A 20 18.41 9.60 -9.55
CA ARG A 20 18.86 9.86 -10.92
C ARG A 20 17.75 10.43 -11.80
N GLU A 21 16.52 9.94 -11.65
CA GLU A 21 15.35 10.48 -12.35
C GLU A 21 14.93 11.87 -11.81
N ALA A 22 15.09 12.13 -10.51
CA ALA A 22 14.71 13.41 -9.92
C ALA A 22 15.65 14.59 -10.26
N LEU A 23 16.91 14.32 -10.63
CA LEU A 23 17.92 15.35 -10.93
C LEU A 23 18.18 15.54 -12.44
N GLY A 24 17.53 14.76 -13.30
CA GLY A 24 17.83 14.71 -14.74
C GLY A 24 17.09 15.72 -15.63
N ASP A 25 16.05 16.40 -15.14
CA ASP A 25 15.13 17.17 -16.02
C ASP A 25 15.12 18.70 -15.79
N GLU A 26 16.06 19.27 -15.01
CA GLU A 26 16.11 20.72 -14.73
C GLU A 26 17.32 21.46 -15.34
N ALA A 27 17.90 20.96 -16.44
CA ALA A 27 19.01 21.62 -17.11
C ALA A 27 18.80 21.73 -18.63
N ASP A 28 17.79 22.47 -19.10
CA ASP A 28 17.82 23.19 -20.40
C ASP A 28 16.54 24.02 -20.68
N ALA A 29 16.21 24.96 -19.80
CA ALA A 29 15.22 25.99 -20.12
C ALA A 29 15.68 27.37 -19.63
N SER A 30 16.58 28.01 -20.39
CA SER A 30 16.81 29.45 -20.30
C SER A 30 15.81 30.25 -21.16
N PRO A 31 15.54 31.53 -20.81
CA PRO A 31 14.25 32.19 -21.03
C PRO A 31 14.29 33.27 -22.13
N PRO A 32 13.15 33.86 -22.52
CA PRO A 32 13.13 35.21 -23.08
C PRO A 32 12.29 36.18 -22.24
N GLY A 33 12.90 37.32 -21.84
CA GLY A 33 12.14 38.55 -21.57
C GLY A 33 12.52 39.37 -20.33
N GLN A 34 13.68 40.05 -20.37
CA GLN A 34 13.99 41.31 -19.65
C GLN A 34 12.94 42.41 -19.95
N ALA A 35 12.64 43.48 -19.20
CA ALA A 35 13.05 44.16 -17.95
C ALA A 35 12.05 45.38 -17.76
N PRO A 36 12.19 46.39 -16.85
CA PRO A 36 13.23 46.64 -15.85
C PRO A 36 12.78 47.18 -14.46
N ALA A 37 13.76 47.09 -13.54
CA ALA A 37 14.15 48.05 -12.50
C ALA A 37 13.27 48.31 -11.26
N GLU A 38 13.76 47.89 -10.09
CA GLU A 38 13.98 48.82 -8.97
C GLU A 38 15.13 48.35 -8.04
N LYS A 39 15.88 49.34 -7.57
CA LYS A 39 17.12 49.35 -6.76
C LYS A 39 16.92 48.71 -5.37
N ALA A 40 17.80 47.85 -4.88
CA ALA A 40 19.08 48.10 -4.19
C ALA A 40 18.94 47.87 -2.68
N GLU A 41 19.68 46.92 -2.12
CA GLU A 41 20.50 47.10 -0.90
C GLU A 41 21.40 45.88 -0.73
N THR A 42 22.69 46.15 -0.69
CA THR A 42 23.80 45.24 -0.42
C THR A 42 23.98 45.11 1.09
N ASP A 43 24.07 43.90 1.62
CA ASP A 43 24.70 43.64 2.92
C ASP A 43 25.61 42.42 2.80
N ASP A 44 26.90 42.69 2.98
CA ASP A 44 28.02 41.76 2.97
C ASP A 44 28.04 40.96 4.28
N ILE A 45 28.10 39.63 4.19
CA ILE A 45 28.51 38.76 5.30
C ILE A 45 29.59 37.81 4.80
N ASP A 46 30.83 38.19 5.09
CA ASP A 46 32.02 37.35 5.09
C ASP A 46 31.94 36.34 6.24
N VAL A 47 31.88 35.03 5.93
CA VAL A 47 32.24 33.99 6.91
C VAL A 47 33.00 32.83 6.24
N ALA A 48 34.32 32.89 6.46
CA ALA A 48 35.26 31.81 6.75
C ALA A 48 35.28 30.54 5.88
N GLU A 49 36.38 30.45 5.12
CA GLU A 49 37.04 29.22 4.69
C GLU A 49 37.33 28.32 5.91
N ASP A 50 36.77 27.10 5.93
CA ASP A 50 37.24 26.02 6.81
C ASP A 50 37.85 24.90 5.96
N SER A 51 39.12 24.67 6.24
CA SER A 51 40.03 23.77 5.54
C SER A 51 40.06 22.43 6.28
N ALA A 52 39.39 21.41 5.76
CA ALA A 52 39.50 20.05 6.28
C ALA A 52 40.26 19.14 5.29
N GLN A 53 41.36 18.59 5.79
CA GLN A 53 42.35 17.76 5.11
C GLN A 53 41.79 16.40 4.62
N PRO A 54 42.28 15.86 3.50
CA PRO A 54 42.12 14.44 3.17
C PRO A 54 43.14 13.58 3.94
N GLY A 55 42.63 12.62 4.72
CA GLY A 55 43.43 11.57 5.38
C GLY A 55 43.80 10.43 4.41
N PRO A 56 44.94 9.75 4.62
CA PRO A 56 45.40 8.67 3.76
C PRO A 56 44.72 7.31 4.06
N GLU A 57 44.24 6.63 3.03
CA GLU A 57 43.79 5.24 3.11
C GLU A 57 44.98 4.26 3.14
N PRO A 58 44.98 3.25 4.02
CA PRO A 58 46.03 2.25 4.11
C PRO A 58 45.91 1.14 3.06
N ALA A 59 47.08 0.69 2.63
CA ALA A 59 47.30 -0.46 1.77
C ALA A 59 47.03 -1.80 2.47
N GLY A 60 46.50 -2.76 1.69
CA GLY A 60 46.94 -4.16 1.71
C GLY A 60 46.11 -5.17 2.50
N MET A 61 45.40 -6.04 1.76
CA MET A 61 45.16 -7.48 2.02
C MET A 61 44.68 -8.06 0.67
N ALA A 62 45.54 -8.76 -0.09
CA ALA A 62 45.76 -10.22 -0.04
C ALA A 62 44.45 -10.99 -0.32
N ASP A 63 44.22 -11.49 -1.54
CA ASP A 63 44.79 -12.70 -2.18
C ASP A 63 44.01 -13.97 -1.80
N GLU A 64 43.78 -14.84 -2.79
CA GLU A 64 43.11 -16.17 -2.76
C GLU A 64 41.57 -16.19 -2.53
N THR A 65 40.72 -16.89 -3.29
CA THR A 65 40.88 -18.07 -4.19
C THR A 65 39.66 -18.26 -5.11
N ASP A 66 39.98 -18.81 -6.29
CA ASP A 66 39.24 -19.77 -7.14
C ASP A 66 37.80 -19.51 -7.63
N ASP A 67 37.80 -19.14 -8.91
CA ASP A 67 36.79 -19.23 -9.94
C ASP A 67 36.29 -20.68 -10.19
N ASP A 68 35.03 -20.95 -9.84
CA ASP A 68 34.19 -21.90 -10.59
C ASP A 68 33.15 -21.08 -11.37
N VAL A 69 33.63 -20.42 -12.43
CA VAL A 69 32.78 -19.74 -13.42
C VAL A 69 31.99 -20.81 -14.18
N ILE A 70 30.73 -20.98 -13.77
CA ILE A 70 29.72 -21.71 -14.52
C ILE A 70 29.69 -21.12 -15.94
N PRO A 71 29.87 -21.92 -17.02
CA PRO A 71 29.72 -21.43 -18.38
C PRO A 71 28.28 -20.95 -18.54
N LEU A 72 28.09 -19.64 -18.52
CA LEU A 72 26.82 -19.02 -18.91
C LEU A 72 26.50 -19.52 -20.31
N ALA A 73 25.26 -20.00 -20.48
CA ALA A 73 24.75 -20.42 -21.78
C ALA A 73 25.09 -19.34 -22.82
N PRO A 74 25.46 -19.72 -24.06
CA PRO A 74 25.82 -18.76 -25.10
C PRO A 74 24.73 -17.69 -25.14
N GLU A 75 25.13 -16.44 -24.92
CA GLU A 75 24.25 -15.29 -25.05
C GLU A 75 23.65 -15.38 -26.44
N ASP A 76 22.35 -15.67 -26.48
CA ASP A 76 21.56 -15.69 -27.69
C ASP A 76 21.56 -14.24 -28.18
N GLN A 77 22.56 -13.89 -29.01
CA GLN A 77 22.58 -12.69 -29.84
C GLN A 77 21.50 -12.84 -30.92
N THR A 78 20.27 -13.11 -30.49
CA THR A 78 19.09 -12.83 -31.30
C THR A 78 19.02 -11.33 -31.39
N ASP A 79 19.43 -10.82 -32.54
CA ASP A 79 19.24 -9.48 -33.06
C ASP A 79 18.31 -8.65 -32.17
N ASP A 80 18.87 -7.62 -31.53
CA ASP A 80 18.10 -6.55 -30.88
C ASP A 80 17.22 -5.87 -31.94
N GLU A 81 16.11 -6.52 -32.30
CA GLU A 81 15.04 -5.95 -33.10
C GLU A 81 14.66 -4.66 -32.39
N ALA A 82 15.00 -3.53 -33.00
CA ALA A 82 14.89 -2.21 -32.41
C ALA A 82 13.54 -2.04 -31.71
N LEU A 83 13.55 -2.21 -30.38
CA LEU A 83 12.35 -2.18 -29.55
C LEU A 83 11.71 -0.81 -29.70
N ARG A 84 10.44 -0.77 -30.10
CA ARG A 84 9.70 0.48 -30.21
C ARG A 84 9.19 0.89 -28.84
N GLN A 85 9.21 2.19 -28.56
CA GLN A 85 8.66 2.74 -27.33
C GLN A 85 7.19 3.12 -27.56
N CYS A 86 6.29 2.59 -26.75
CA CYS A 86 4.87 2.90 -26.85
C CYS A 86 4.60 4.38 -26.55
N PRO A 87 3.89 5.13 -27.41
CA PRO A 87 3.65 6.57 -27.20
C PRO A 87 2.67 6.87 -26.04
N VAL A 88 2.01 5.86 -25.48
CA VAL A 88 0.97 6.03 -24.45
C VAL A 88 1.50 5.72 -23.06
N CYS A 89 2.23 4.61 -22.92
CA CYS A 89 2.72 4.12 -21.63
C CYS A 89 4.23 4.00 -21.54
N PHE A 90 4.96 4.40 -22.60
CA PHE A 90 6.42 4.35 -22.71
C PHE A 90 7.07 2.97 -22.52
N HIS A 91 6.27 1.91 -22.45
CA HIS A 91 6.75 0.53 -22.41
C HIS A 91 7.38 0.14 -23.76
N ARG A 92 8.55 -0.48 -23.71
CA ARG A 92 9.26 -0.97 -24.90
C ARG A 92 8.68 -2.33 -25.32
N TYR A 93 8.37 -2.49 -26.61
CA TYR A 93 7.81 -3.74 -27.13
C TYR A 93 8.37 -4.07 -28.52
N PRO A 94 8.47 -5.36 -28.87
CA PRO A 94 8.97 -5.77 -30.18
C PRO A 94 7.99 -5.37 -31.30
N PRO A 95 8.49 -4.91 -32.46
CA PRO A 95 7.66 -4.42 -33.56
C PRO A 95 6.76 -5.51 -34.16
N SER A 96 7.12 -6.79 -34.00
CA SER A 96 6.37 -7.94 -34.51
C SER A 96 5.01 -8.12 -33.83
N VAL A 97 4.83 -7.65 -32.60
CA VAL A 97 3.59 -7.87 -31.83
C VAL A 97 2.48 -6.89 -32.24
N GLY A 98 2.81 -5.76 -32.90
CA GLY A 98 1.88 -4.77 -33.44
C GLY A 98 1.01 -4.03 -32.41
N THR A 99 0.86 -4.57 -31.20
CA THR A 99 0.08 -4.02 -30.08
C THR A 99 0.91 -4.03 -28.80
N CYS A 100 0.93 -2.93 -28.06
CA CYS A 100 1.62 -2.83 -26.77
C CYS A 100 0.92 -3.70 -25.71
N ALA A 101 1.64 -4.66 -25.12
CA ALA A 101 1.10 -5.57 -24.11
C ALA A 101 0.62 -4.85 -22.84
N ASN A 102 1.20 -3.70 -22.49
CA ASN A 102 0.87 -2.98 -21.26
C ASN A 102 -0.42 -2.14 -21.39
N CYS A 103 -0.59 -1.42 -22.51
CA CYS A 103 -1.70 -0.46 -22.67
C CYS A 103 -2.67 -0.78 -23.82
N GLY A 104 -2.39 -1.79 -24.65
CA GLY A 104 -3.23 -2.15 -25.80
C GLY A 104 -3.11 -1.20 -27.00
N PHE A 105 -2.09 -0.34 -27.05
CA PHE A 105 -1.87 0.56 -28.19
C PHE A 105 -1.44 -0.23 -29.43
N ASP A 106 -2.21 -0.15 -30.51
CA ASP A 106 -1.87 -0.68 -31.83
C ASP A 106 -1.39 0.48 -32.73
N GLU A 107 -0.27 0.31 -33.42
CA GLU A 107 0.29 1.38 -34.26
C GLU A 107 -0.56 1.69 -35.51
N LYS A 108 -1.29 0.69 -36.03
CA LYS A 108 -2.15 0.86 -37.21
C LYS A 108 -3.51 1.42 -36.84
N VAL A 109 -4.00 1.14 -35.63
CA VAL A 109 -5.39 1.45 -35.24
C VAL A 109 -5.49 2.48 -34.11
N GLY A 110 -4.37 2.80 -33.45
CA GLY A 110 -4.34 3.63 -32.24
C GLY A 110 -4.66 2.84 -30.97
N ILE A 111 -5.08 3.53 -29.91
CA ILE A 111 -5.47 2.88 -28.63
C ILE A 111 -6.77 2.10 -28.84
N GLN A 112 -6.69 0.86 -29.30
CA GLN A 112 -7.77 -0.10 -29.10
C GLN A 112 -7.75 -0.50 -27.63
N SER A 113 -8.52 0.20 -26.80
CA SER A 113 -8.59 -0.11 -25.37
C SER A 113 -8.94 -1.59 -25.18
N SER A 114 -7.97 -2.38 -24.75
CA SER A 114 -8.09 -3.81 -24.43
C SER A 114 -9.15 -4.10 -23.36
N ARG A 115 -9.51 -3.11 -22.53
CA ARG A 115 -10.67 -3.23 -21.62
C ARG A 115 -12.04 -3.30 -22.33
N PHE A 116 -12.14 -2.96 -23.61
CA PHE A 116 -13.35 -3.22 -24.39
C PHE A 116 -13.38 -4.62 -25.01
N LEU A 117 -12.23 -5.30 -25.13
CA LEU A 117 -12.12 -6.65 -25.69
C LEU A 117 -12.17 -7.76 -24.64
N GLU A 118 -11.82 -7.50 -23.39
CA GLU A 118 -11.77 -8.54 -22.36
C GLU A 118 -13.07 -8.66 -21.54
N HIS A 119 -13.84 -7.58 -21.38
CA HIS A 119 -15.20 -7.67 -20.84
C HIS A 119 -16.25 -8.11 -21.88
N SER A 120 -15.82 -8.38 -23.12
CA SER A 120 -16.68 -8.86 -24.22
C SER A 120 -16.26 -10.25 -24.76
N ARG A 121 -15.19 -10.87 -24.23
CA ARG A 121 -14.73 -12.21 -24.66
C ARG A 121 -15.20 -13.39 -23.81
N HIS A 122 -15.96 -13.15 -22.76
CA HIS A 122 -16.82 -14.17 -22.19
C HIS A 122 -18.28 -13.83 -22.51
N PRO A 123 -18.84 -14.30 -23.64
CA PRO A 123 -20.27 -14.39 -23.75
C PRO A 123 -20.76 -15.26 -22.58
N PRO A 124 -21.65 -14.78 -21.69
CA PRO A 124 -22.30 -15.64 -20.73
C PRO A 124 -23.01 -16.74 -21.52
N LYS A 125 -22.50 -17.96 -21.40
CA LYS A 125 -23.11 -19.14 -22.03
C LYS A 125 -24.44 -19.38 -21.33
N GLY A 126 -25.50 -18.89 -21.96
CA GLY A 126 -26.87 -19.23 -21.62
C GLY A 126 -27.50 -18.24 -20.65
N HIS A 127 -28.14 -17.21 -21.19
CA HIS A 127 -29.55 -16.91 -20.94
C HIS A 127 -30.04 -16.02 -22.09
N TYR A 128 -30.64 -16.67 -23.09
CA TYR A 128 -31.34 -16.01 -24.19
C TYR A 128 -32.63 -15.41 -23.64
N GLY A 129 -32.61 -14.10 -23.38
CA GLY A 129 -33.72 -13.37 -22.79
C GLY A 129 -33.61 -11.87 -23.00
N LEU A 130 -33.59 -11.44 -24.26
CA LEU A 130 -34.24 -10.23 -24.77
C LEU A 130 -34.15 -8.93 -23.92
N HIS A 131 -32.93 -8.51 -23.57
CA HIS A 131 -32.68 -7.09 -23.30
C HIS A 131 -31.67 -6.57 -24.32
N GLU A 132 -32.23 -5.91 -25.32
CA GLU A 132 -31.61 -5.00 -26.28
C GLU A 132 -30.96 -3.84 -25.49
N HIS A 133 -29.83 -4.12 -24.84
CA HIS A 133 -29.03 -3.10 -24.19
C HIS A 133 -28.34 -2.30 -25.27
N ALA A 134 -29.07 -1.27 -25.71
CA ALA A 134 -28.57 -0.06 -26.33
C ALA A 134 -27.11 0.17 -25.92
N SER A 135 -26.23 0.24 -26.92
CA SER A 135 -24.98 0.97 -26.78
C SER A 135 -25.35 2.31 -26.15
N LYS A 136 -25.12 2.48 -24.84
CA LYS A 136 -25.44 3.72 -24.16
C LYS A 136 -24.65 4.79 -24.90
N SER A 137 -25.34 5.59 -25.70
CA SER A 137 -24.76 6.75 -26.35
C SER A 137 -24.01 7.53 -25.29
N PHE A 138 -22.85 8.06 -25.66
CA PHE A 138 -22.00 8.80 -24.73
C PHE A 138 -22.67 10.15 -24.49
N ALA A 139 -23.77 10.16 -23.74
CA ALA A 139 -24.59 11.34 -23.52
C ALA A 139 -24.03 12.16 -22.35
N CYS A 140 -24.07 13.48 -22.45
CA CYS A 140 -23.72 14.38 -21.36
C CYS A 140 -24.59 14.10 -20.12
N PRO A 141 -24.02 13.87 -18.92
CA PRO A 141 -24.78 13.54 -17.72
C PRO A 141 -25.64 14.71 -17.22
N SER A 142 -25.34 15.94 -17.65
CA SER A 142 -26.06 17.14 -17.23
C SER A 142 -27.28 17.44 -18.10
N CYS A 143 -27.16 17.39 -19.43
CA CYS A 143 -28.25 17.75 -20.35
C CYS A 143 -28.75 16.61 -21.25
N GLY A 144 -28.08 15.46 -21.27
CA GLY A 144 -28.43 14.32 -22.12
C GLY A 144 -28.02 14.44 -23.60
N TYR A 145 -27.32 15.51 -23.99
CA TYR A 145 -26.83 15.69 -25.36
C TYR A 145 -25.85 14.58 -25.76
N ASP A 146 -26.00 14.00 -26.95
CA ASP A 146 -25.14 12.93 -27.44
C ASP A 146 -23.74 13.47 -27.82
N MET A 147 -22.71 13.04 -27.12
CA MET A 147 -21.33 13.46 -27.33
C MET A 147 -20.58 12.56 -28.31
N THR A 148 -21.25 11.63 -29.00
CA THR A 148 -20.60 10.84 -30.06
C THR A 148 -20.06 11.77 -31.16
N GLY A 149 -18.73 11.77 -31.35
CA GLY A 149 -18.06 12.60 -32.35
C GLY A 149 -17.68 14.02 -31.90
N ALA A 150 -17.94 14.40 -30.64
CA ALA A 150 -17.48 15.69 -30.11
C ALA A 150 -15.94 15.76 -30.07
N MET A 151 -15.34 16.82 -30.62
CA MET A 151 -13.88 17.03 -30.63
C MET A 151 -13.31 17.51 -29.28
N SER A 152 -14.18 17.95 -28.35
CA SER A 152 -13.77 18.45 -27.04
C SER A 152 -14.56 17.76 -25.93
N LEU A 153 -13.96 17.67 -24.73
CA LEU A 153 -14.64 17.14 -23.53
C LEU A 153 -15.74 18.06 -22.99
N LYS A 154 -15.82 19.30 -23.49
CA LYS A 154 -16.85 20.26 -23.09
C LYS A 154 -18.10 20.06 -23.94
N CYS A 155 -19.23 19.83 -23.28
CA CYS A 155 -20.51 19.70 -23.94
C CYS A 155 -20.87 21.01 -24.68
N PRO A 156 -21.25 20.96 -25.97
CA PRO A 156 -21.56 22.16 -26.75
C PRO A 156 -22.86 22.85 -26.29
N GLU A 157 -23.82 22.09 -25.75
CA GLU A 157 -25.13 22.63 -25.31
C GLU A 157 -25.07 23.28 -23.93
N CYS A 158 -24.57 22.55 -22.93
CA CYS A 158 -24.61 23.01 -21.52
C CYS A 158 -23.26 23.51 -20.99
N GLY A 159 -22.16 23.33 -21.73
CA GLY A 159 -20.82 23.70 -21.28
C GLY A 159 -20.21 22.83 -20.18
N HIS A 160 -20.89 21.75 -19.75
CA HIS A 160 -20.38 20.80 -18.77
C HIS A 160 -19.13 20.09 -19.32
N ILE A 161 -18.08 19.98 -18.50
CA ILE A 161 -16.82 19.33 -18.87
C ILE A 161 -16.91 17.87 -18.44
N MET A 162 -16.87 16.95 -19.40
CA MET A 162 -16.83 15.52 -19.12
C MET A 162 -15.52 15.17 -18.41
N PRO A 163 -15.56 14.36 -17.33
CA PRO A 163 -14.35 13.88 -16.69
C PRO A 163 -13.51 13.12 -17.70
N THR A 164 -12.20 13.35 -17.71
CA THR A 164 -11.31 12.60 -18.58
C THR A 164 -11.37 11.12 -18.20
N ARG A 165 -11.08 10.24 -19.16
CA ARG A 165 -10.94 8.79 -18.87
C ARG A 165 -9.96 8.53 -17.73
N THR A 166 -8.92 9.33 -17.61
CA THR A 166 -7.95 9.27 -16.51
C THR A 166 -8.56 9.67 -15.17
N GLN A 167 -9.41 10.69 -15.11
CA GLN A 167 -10.14 11.08 -13.91
C GLN A 167 -11.15 10.00 -13.48
N LEU A 168 -11.94 9.48 -14.41
CA LEU A 168 -12.85 8.37 -14.13
C LEU A 168 -12.12 7.13 -13.63
N MET A 169 -10.97 6.82 -14.23
CA MET A 169 -10.14 5.69 -13.78
C MET A 169 -9.56 5.93 -12.38
N ARG A 170 -9.15 7.16 -12.06
CA ARG A 170 -8.67 7.52 -10.71
C ARG A 170 -9.80 7.47 -9.68
N GLU A 171 -10.99 7.92 -10.02
CA GLU A 171 -12.16 7.88 -9.14
C GLU A 171 -12.59 6.43 -8.86
N GLU A 172 -12.59 5.58 -9.88
CA GLU A 172 -12.87 4.15 -9.72
C GLU A 172 -11.80 3.44 -8.88
N LEU A 173 -10.52 3.75 -9.11
CA LEU A 173 -9.42 3.24 -8.28
C LEU A 173 -9.54 3.71 -6.83
N ALA A 174 -9.85 4.98 -6.59
CA ALA A 174 -10.06 5.52 -5.25
C ALA A 174 -11.19 4.79 -4.52
N ARG A 175 -12.30 4.53 -5.22
CA ARG A 175 -13.43 3.76 -4.68
C ARG A 175 -13.07 2.31 -4.38
N GLN A 176 -12.28 1.68 -5.23
CA GLN A 176 -11.79 0.32 -5.03
C GLN A 176 -10.85 0.25 -3.82
N THR A 177 -9.91 1.19 -3.70
CA THR A 177 -9.00 1.27 -2.55
C THR A 177 -9.76 1.53 -1.25
N GLU A 178 -10.81 2.34 -1.28
CA GLU A 178 -11.66 2.56 -0.11
C GLU A 178 -12.35 1.25 0.30
N TYR A 179 -12.97 0.54 -0.64
CA TYR A 179 -13.64 -0.72 -0.35
C TYR A 179 -12.69 -1.77 0.22
N GLU A 180 -11.52 -1.95 -0.40
CA GLU A 180 -10.52 -2.93 0.03
C GLU A 180 -9.96 -2.62 1.42
N SER A 181 -9.78 -1.32 1.73
CA SER A 181 -9.32 -0.86 3.04
C SER A 181 -10.27 -1.24 4.18
N TYR A 182 -11.58 -1.32 3.94
CA TYR A 182 -12.57 -1.73 4.94
C TYR A 182 -12.83 -3.24 4.95
N HIS A 183 -12.79 -3.89 3.78
CA HIS A 183 -13.18 -5.28 3.64
C HIS A 183 -12.21 -6.22 4.38
N THR A 184 -10.90 -6.06 4.16
CA THR A 184 -9.87 -6.91 4.75
C THR A 184 -9.93 -6.94 6.29
N PRO A 185 -9.86 -5.81 7.02
CA PRO A 185 -9.94 -5.83 8.48
C PRO A 185 -11.30 -6.32 8.99
N ALA A 186 -12.40 -6.06 8.28
CA ALA A 186 -13.72 -6.56 8.66
C ALA A 186 -13.78 -8.09 8.65
N VAL A 187 -13.16 -8.74 7.65
CA VAL A 187 -13.07 -10.21 7.58
C VAL A 187 -12.24 -10.77 8.75
N PHE A 188 -11.07 -10.18 9.03
CA PHE A 188 -10.25 -10.59 10.19
C PHE A 188 -10.97 -10.40 11.53
N LEU A 189 -11.70 -9.30 11.71
CA LEU A 189 -12.53 -9.06 12.88
C LEU A 189 -13.60 -10.14 13.04
N ALA A 190 -14.33 -10.47 11.98
CA ALA A 190 -15.38 -11.47 12.00
C ALA A 190 -14.84 -12.85 12.36
N ILE A 191 -13.73 -13.28 11.73
CA ILE A 191 -13.07 -14.55 12.02
C ILE A 191 -12.56 -14.57 13.47
N GLY A 192 -11.90 -13.50 13.91
CA GLY A 192 -11.40 -13.34 15.26
C GLY A 192 -12.52 -13.47 16.31
N LEU A 193 -13.61 -12.72 16.16
CA LEU A 193 -14.74 -12.73 17.09
C LEU A 193 -15.44 -14.09 17.16
N VAL A 194 -15.74 -14.71 16.02
CA VAL A 194 -16.40 -16.02 15.97
C VAL A 194 -15.49 -17.10 16.56
N GLY A 195 -14.20 -17.09 16.21
CA GLY A 195 -13.23 -18.02 16.75
C GLY A 195 -13.04 -17.87 18.26
N LEU A 196 -12.91 -16.63 18.75
CA LEU A 196 -12.81 -16.32 20.18
C LEU A 196 -14.02 -16.84 20.95
N LEU A 197 -15.22 -16.61 20.43
CA LEU A 197 -16.46 -17.05 21.06
C LEU A 197 -16.52 -18.57 21.17
N ILE A 198 -16.23 -19.29 20.07
CA ILE A 198 -16.27 -20.75 20.04
C ILE A 198 -15.21 -21.35 20.99
N LEU A 199 -13.95 -20.92 20.88
CA LEU A 199 -12.88 -21.46 21.72
C LEU A 199 -13.05 -21.06 23.19
N GLY A 200 -13.52 -19.84 23.46
CA GLY A 200 -13.83 -19.38 24.81
C GLY A 200 -14.92 -20.22 25.47
N LEU A 201 -16.00 -20.52 24.75
CA LEU A 201 -17.07 -21.39 25.24
C LEU A 201 -16.58 -22.81 25.52
N ILE A 202 -15.69 -23.36 24.68
CA ILE A 202 -15.11 -24.69 24.86
C ILE A 202 -14.19 -24.73 26.10
N GLN A 203 -13.34 -23.71 26.29
CA GLN A 203 -12.32 -23.72 27.34
C GLN A 203 -12.84 -23.28 28.71
N TRP A 204 -13.66 -22.23 28.75
CA TRP A 204 -14.07 -21.56 29.98
C TRP A 204 -15.58 -21.57 30.22
N GLY A 205 -16.38 -22.09 29.26
CA GLY A 205 -17.83 -22.15 29.37
C GLY A 205 -18.50 -20.78 29.33
N TRP A 206 -19.67 -20.66 29.97
CA TRP A 206 -20.50 -19.45 29.97
C TRP A 206 -19.81 -18.15 30.44
N PRO A 207 -18.90 -18.15 31.44
CA PRO A 207 -18.16 -16.95 31.83
C PRO A 207 -17.42 -16.25 30.68
N SER A 208 -17.00 -17.00 29.65
CA SER A 208 -16.32 -16.44 28.47
C SER A 208 -17.16 -15.40 27.73
N LEU A 209 -18.50 -15.48 27.79
CA LEU A 209 -19.41 -14.53 27.15
C LEU A 209 -19.31 -13.11 27.71
N VAL A 210 -18.82 -12.96 28.94
CA VAL A 210 -18.64 -11.64 29.58
C VAL A 210 -17.16 -11.26 29.58
N VAL A 211 -16.27 -12.21 29.91
CA VAL A 211 -14.84 -11.93 30.04
C VAL A 211 -14.21 -11.57 28.71
N LEU A 212 -14.42 -12.36 27.64
CA LEU A 212 -13.80 -12.11 26.34
C LEU A 212 -14.15 -10.74 25.74
N PRO A 213 -15.43 -10.33 25.64
CA PRO A 213 -15.76 -9.01 25.10
C PRO A 213 -15.24 -7.87 25.99
N THR A 214 -15.19 -8.05 27.32
CA THR A 214 -14.61 -7.06 28.23
C THR A 214 -13.11 -6.89 28.01
N VAL A 215 -12.37 -8.00 27.88
CA VAL A 215 -10.94 -7.99 27.58
C VAL A 215 -10.67 -7.37 26.21
N LEU A 216 -11.45 -7.75 25.19
CA LEU A 216 -11.33 -7.18 23.85
C LEU A 216 -11.60 -5.67 23.86
N LEU A 217 -12.64 -5.21 24.55
CA LEU A 217 -12.97 -3.79 24.66
C LEU A 217 -11.86 -3.01 25.37
N ALA A 218 -11.31 -3.56 26.46
CA ALA A 218 -10.18 -2.96 27.17
C ALA A 218 -8.94 -2.87 26.29
N GLN A 219 -8.62 -3.93 25.54
CA GLN A 219 -7.48 -4.00 24.62
C GLN A 219 -7.61 -3.04 23.45
N VAL A 220 -8.79 -2.95 22.84
CA VAL A 220 -9.05 -2.00 21.74
C VAL A 220 -8.98 -0.57 22.26
N THR A 221 -9.53 -0.30 23.45
CA THR A 221 -9.48 1.05 24.04
C THR A 221 -8.05 1.45 24.39
N SER A 222 -7.27 0.55 25.00
CA SER A 222 -5.87 0.81 25.33
C SER A 222 -5.02 1.00 24.07
N GLY A 223 -5.20 0.17 23.05
CA GLY A 223 -4.51 0.30 21.77
C GLY A 223 -4.88 1.61 21.05
N MET A 224 -6.15 2.04 21.10
CA MET A 224 -6.56 3.33 20.56
C MET A 224 -5.84 4.47 21.27
N ILE A 225 -5.81 4.47 22.61
CA ILE A 225 -5.12 5.51 23.38
C ILE A 225 -3.63 5.57 23.01
N VAL A 226 -2.95 4.43 23.00
CA VAL A 226 -1.51 4.34 22.67
C VAL A 226 -1.26 4.83 21.25
N MET A 227 -2.01 4.34 20.27
CA MET A 227 -1.88 4.73 18.87
C MET A 227 -2.11 6.23 18.68
N TYR A 228 -3.12 6.82 19.33
CA TYR A 228 -3.37 8.27 19.25
C TYR A 228 -2.26 9.10 19.90
N LEU A 229 -1.69 8.64 21.02
CA LEU A 229 -0.53 9.27 21.62
C LEU A 229 0.68 9.20 20.69
N CYS A 230 0.96 8.04 20.08
CA CYS A 230 2.03 7.89 19.11
C CYS A 230 1.83 8.76 17.86
N MET A 231 0.62 8.81 17.30
CA MET A 231 0.27 9.69 16.18
C MET A 231 0.45 11.17 16.52
N PHE A 232 0.10 11.57 17.75
CA PHE A 232 0.26 12.95 18.22
C PHE A 232 1.73 13.36 18.36
N PHE A 233 2.60 12.46 18.83
CA PHE A 233 4.01 12.79 19.07
C PHE A 233 4.92 12.56 17.85
N TRP A 234 4.60 11.63 16.96
CA TRP A 234 5.59 11.10 16.00
C TRP A 234 5.16 11.16 14.53
N ILE A 235 4.00 10.62 14.19
CA ILE A 235 3.68 10.22 12.80
C ILE A 235 2.70 11.18 12.10
N GLY A 236 1.94 11.99 12.85
CA GLY A 236 0.81 12.73 12.31
C GLY A 236 -0.40 11.82 12.07
N PHE A 237 -1.53 12.43 11.68
CA PHE A 237 -2.79 11.72 11.47
C PHE A 237 -2.96 11.34 10.00
N ASP A 238 -2.86 10.05 9.67
CA ASP A 238 -2.92 9.56 8.28
C ASP A 238 -4.30 8.96 7.89
N ALA A 239 -5.10 8.51 8.86
CA ALA A 239 -6.35 7.78 8.58
C ALA A 239 -7.55 8.25 9.43
N PRO A 240 -8.80 8.12 8.93
CA PRO A 240 -9.99 8.46 9.69
C PRO A 240 -10.18 7.54 10.91
N PHE A 241 -10.62 8.10 12.04
CA PHE A 241 -10.81 7.40 13.32
C PHE A 241 -11.54 6.05 13.17
N LYS A 242 -12.60 6.00 12.35
CA LYS A 242 -13.43 4.81 12.15
C LYS A 242 -12.65 3.64 11.53
N LEU A 243 -11.75 3.93 10.60
CA LEU A 243 -10.92 2.92 9.94
C LEU A 243 -9.87 2.38 10.90
N ASN A 244 -9.23 3.26 11.68
CA ASN A 244 -8.26 2.84 12.69
C ASN A 244 -8.89 1.98 13.79
N LEU A 245 -10.10 2.34 14.26
CA LEU A 245 -10.84 1.53 15.21
C LEU A 245 -11.15 0.13 14.64
N LEU A 246 -11.56 0.05 13.38
CA LEU A 246 -11.82 -1.22 12.70
C LEU A 246 -10.55 -2.08 12.58
N ARG A 247 -9.44 -1.49 12.11
CA ARG A 247 -8.13 -2.18 11.97
C ARG A 247 -7.62 -2.69 13.32
N LEU A 248 -7.68 -1.86 14.36
CA LEU A 248 -7.21 -2.21 15.70
C LEU A 248 -8.07 -3.29 16.37
N SER A 249 -9.39 -3.20 16.21
CA SER A 249 -10.31 -4.24 16.70
C SER A 249 -10.10 -5.57 15.99
N ALA A 250 -9.87 -5.55 14.67
CA ALA A 250 -9.52 -6.73 13.89
C ALA A 250 -8.20 -7.36 14.37
N ALA A 251 -7.15 -6.54 14.51
CA ALA A 251 -5.83 -6.99 14.97
C ALA A 251 -5.90 -7.61 16.37
N SER A 252 -6.64 -6.97 17.29
CA SER A 252 -6.82 -7.45 18.67
C SER A 252 -7.65 -8.73 18.75
N ALA A 253 -8.75 -8.84 17.99
CA ALA A 253 -9.57 -10.05 17.97
C ALA A 253 -8.81 -11.25 17.38
N ALA A 254 -8.11 -11.05 16.26
CA ALA A 254 -7.34 -12.09 15.60
C ALA A 254 -6.10 -12.50 16.41
N SER A 255 -5.40 -11.57 17.06
CA SER A 255 -4.26 -11.91 17.92
C SER A 255 -4.69 -12.66 19.17
N LEU A 256 -5.77 -12.25 19.84
CA LEU A 256 -6.33 -12.98 20.99
C LEU A 256 -6.74 -14.40 20.58
N LEU A 257 -7.34 -14.58 19.40
CA LEU A 257 -7.66 -15.89 18.85
C LEU A 257 -6.41 -16.74 18.66
N ALA A 258 -5.37 -16.21 18.01
CA ALA A 258 -4.09 -16.89 17.83
C ALA A 258 -3.43 -17.24 19.17
N GLY A 259 -3.51 -16.34 20.15
CA GLY A 259 -3.07 -16.55 21.53
C GLY A 259 -3.81 -17.71 22.21
N LEU A 260 -5.13 -17.76 22.13
CA LEU A 260 -5.93 -18.87 22.70
C LEU A 260 -5.57 -20.21 22.06
N ILE A 261 -5.41 -20.24 20.74
CA ILE A 261 -4.97 -21.44 20.01
C ILE A 261 -3.57 -21.85 20.47
N GLY A 262 -2.65 -20.89 20.58
CA GLY A 262 -1.29 -21.11 21.05
C GLY A 262 -1.23 -21.63 22.49
N VAL A 263 -2.03 -21.06 23.40
CA VAL A 263 -2.11 -21.52 24.80
C VAL A 263 -2.65 -22.94 24.87
N TRP A 264 -3.66 -23.25 24.04
CA TRP A 264 -4.26 -24.58 23.98
C TRP A 264 -3.29 -25.64 23.42
N ALA A 265 -2.54 -25.29 22.36
CA ALA A 265 -1.67 -26.24 21.66
C ALA A 265 -0.26 -26.36 22.27
N LEU A 266 0.30 -25.26 22.78
CA LEU A 266 1.72 -25.15 23.15
C LEU A 266 1.93 -24.80 24.63
N GLY A 267 0.87 -24.53 25.39
CA GLY A 267 0.93 -24.08 26.78
C GLY A 267 1.05 -22.55 26.93
N SER A 268 0.95 -22.07 28.17
CA SER A 268 0.78 -20.64 28.47
C SER A 268 1.92 -19.74 27.99
N LEU A 269 3.17 -20.16 28.21
CA LEU A 269 4.36 -19.38 27.86
C LEU A 269 4.48 -19.21 26.34
N LEU A 270 4.42 -20.32 25.59
CA LEU A 270 4.52 -20.30 24.13
C LEU A 270 3.29 -19.65 23.49
N GLY A 271 2.09 -19.88 24.04
CA GLY A 271 0.86 -19.22 23.58
C GLY A 271 0.91 -17.70 23.69
N THR A 272 1.53 -17.17 24.75
CA THR A 272 1.76 -15.72 24.90
C THR A 272 2.71 -15.18 23.83
N GLY A 273 3.74 -15.96 23.47
CA GLY A 273 4.63 -15.65 22.35
C GLY A 273 3.89 -15.61 21.01
N VAL A 274 3.01 -16.59 20.76
CA VAL A 274 2.16 -16.62 19.54
C VAL A 274 1.25 -15.40 19.48
N PHE A 275 0.62 -15.03 20.59
CA PHE A 275 -0.18 -13.81 20.69
C PHE A 275 0.63 -12.58 20.28
N LEU A 276 1.83 -12.40 20.85
CA LEU A 276 2.68 -11.26 20.60
C LEU A 276 3.13 -11.15 19.14
N ILE A 277 3.59 -12.27 18.57
CA ILE A 277 4.04 -12.33 17.18
C ILE A 277 2.87 -12.07 16.23
N ALA A 278 1.72 -12.70 16.47
CA ALA A 278 0.52 -12.47 15.66
C ALA A 278 0.05 -11.01 15.74
N TYR A 279 0.09 -10.41 16.94
CA TYR A 279 -0.27 -9.01 17.13
C TYR A 279 0.66 -8.08 16.37
N LEU A 280 1.98 -8.29 16.44
CA LEU A 280 2.96 -7.51 15.70
C LEU A 280 2.77 -7.62 14.18
N ILE A 281 2.61 -8.85 13.67
CA ILE A 281 2.40 -9.10 12.22
C ILE A 281 1.11 -8.44 11.74
N LEU A 282 0.04 -8.51 12.52
CA LEU A 282 -1.23 -7.86 12.18
C LEU A 282 -1.12 -6.34 12.22
N PHE A 283 -0.29 -5.76 13.09
CA PHE A 283 -0.03 -4.32 13.11
C PHE A 283 0.71 -3.87 11.85
N LEU A 284 1.76 -4.60 11.47
CA LEU A 284 2.49 -4.37 10.23
C LEU A 284 1.55 -4.44 9.00
N HIS A 285 0.67 -5.43 8.97
CA HIS A 285 -0.15 -5.71 7.80
C HIS A 285 -1.45 -4.90 7.72
N LEU A 286 -2.11 -4.61 8.84
CA LEU A 286 -3.41 -3.93 8.84
C LEU A 286 -3.30 -2.41 9.07
N LEU A 287 -2.29 -1.95 9.79
CA LEU A 287 -2.07 -0.51 10.03
C LEU A 287 -1.01 0.09 9.12
N ASP A 288 -0.35 -0.72 8.28
CA ASP A 288 0.73 -0.30 7.38
C ASP A 288 1.88 0.44 8.11
N PHE A 289 2.11 0.08 9.38
CA PHE A 289 3.18 0.68 10.17
C PHE A 289 4.55 0.12 9.81
N GLU A 290 5.57 0.97 9.93
CA GLU A 290 6.95 0.51 9.93
C GLU A 290 7.21 -0.42 11.13
N PHE A 291 8.18 -1.32 11.00
CA PHE A 291 8.47 -2.32 12.03
C PHE A 291 8.76 -1.72 13.40
N VAL A 292 9.51 -0.61 13.44
CA VAL A 292 9.87 0.06 14.70
C VAL A 292 8.63 0.63 15.40
N ASP A 293 7.75 1.29 14.64
CA ASP A 293 6.52 1.88 15.16
C ASP A 293 5.52 0.81 15.59
N ALA A 294 5.34 -0.24 14.77
CA ALA A 294 4.51 -1.38 15.10
C ALA A 294 4.97 -2.06 16.39
N ALA A 295 6.29 -2.27 16.55
CA ALA A 295 6.85 -2.86 17.77
C ALA A 295 6.66 -1.96 19.00
N ALA A 296 6.90 -0.66 18.87
CA ALA A 296 6.69 0.29 19.96
C ALA A 296 5.23 0.33 20.41
N ILE A 297 4.29 0.45 19.47
CA ILE A 297 2.85 0.46 19.77
C ILE A 297 2.41 -0.89 20.37
N ALA A 298 2.90 -2.02 19.84
CA ALA A 298 2.57 -3.34 20.38
C ALA A 298 3.03 -3.51 21.83
N ILE A 299 4.27 -3.12 22.14
CA ILE A 299 4.83 -3.19 23.51
C ILE A 299 4.07 -2.28 24.46
N LEU A 300 3.85 -1.01 24.07
CA LEU A 300 3.12 -0.05 24.91
C LEU A 300 1.67 -0.48 25.14
N THR A 301 1.00 -1.00 24.11
CA THR A 301 -0.36 -1.53 24.23
C THR A 301 -0.40 -2.76 25.13
N LEU A 302 0.62 -3.64 25.08
CA LEU A 302 0.70 -4.77 25.99
C LEU A 302 0.88 -4.32 27.43
N ILE A 303 1.79 -3.39 27.70
CA ILE A 303 2.02 -2.85 29.05
C ILE A 303 0.71 -2.26 29.61
N LEU A 304 0.06 -1.39 28.84
CA LEU A 304 -1.20 -0.76 29.24
C LEU A 304 -2.35 -1.77 29.38
N GLY A 305 -2.39 -2.76 28.48
CA GLY A 305 -3.32 -3.88 28.52
C GLY A 305 -3.14 -4.74 29.77
N MET A 306 -1.91 -5.04 30.18
CA MET A 306 -1.63 -5.76 31.43
C MET A 306 -2.12 -4.97 32.65
N PHE A 307 -1.91 -3.64 32.69
CA PHE A 307 -2.47 -2.81 33.75
C PHE A 307 -4.00 -2.83 33.77
N ALA A 308 -4.65 -2.73 32.60
CA ALA A 308 -6.11 -2.83 32.51
C ALA A 308 -6.60 -4.21 32.99
N LEU A 309 -5.94 -5.29 32.58
CA LEU A 309 -6.27 -6.66 32.98
C LEU A 309 -6.00 -6.95 34.46
N LEU A 310 -5.15 -6.19 35.16
CA LEU A 310 -5.01 -6.30 36.61
C LEU A 310 -6.16 -5.63 37.36
N ILE A 311 -6.71 -4.56 36.80
CA ILE A 311 -7.81 -3.79 37.40
C ILE A 311 -9.16 -4.52 37.21
N VAL A 312 -9.39 -5.10 36.02
CA VAL A 312 -10.65 -5.76 35.65
C VAL A 312 -11.07 -6.90 36.60
N PRO A 313 -10.24 -7.89 36.98
CA PRO A 313 -10.64 -8.95 37.90
C PRO A 313 -10.94 -8.43 39.30
N GLY A 314 -10.24 -7.39 39.76
CA GLY A 314 -10.60 -6.67 40.99
C GLY A 314 -12.00 -6.05 40.89
N PHE A 315 -12.38 -5.59 39.70
CA PHE A 315 -13.73 -5.10 39.43
C PHE A 315 -14.75 -6.24 39.36
N ILE A 316 -14.46 -7.34 38.66
CA ILE A 316 -15.39 -8.48 38.52
C ILE A 316 -15.66 -9.12 39.89
N GLN A 317 -14.66 -9.24 40.76
CA GLN A 317 -14.87 -9.76 42.12
C GLN A 317 -15.68 -8.85 43.03
N LEU A 318 -15.90 -7.57 42.68
CA LEU A 318 -16.81 -6.69 43.43
C LEU A 318 -18.29 -6.93 43.10
N PHE A 319 -18.60 -7.58 41.98
CA PHE A 319 -19.97 -7.83 41.52
C PHE A 319 -20.46 -9.26 41.76
N ILE A 320 -19.57 -10.15 42.20
CA ILE A 320 -19.88 -11.53 42.61
C ILE A 320 -19.97 -11.58 44.13
#